data_AF-A0A8C1KLB2-F1
#
_entry.id   AF-A0A8C1KLB2-F1
#
_cell.length_a   1.000
_cell.length_b   1.000
_cell.length_c   1.000
_cell.angle_alpha   90.00
_cell.angle_beta   90.00
_cell.angle_gamma   90.00
#
_symmetry.space_group_name_H-M   'P 1'
#
loop_
_entity.id
_entity.type
_entity.pdbx_description
1 polymer ?
#
loop_
_entity_poly.entity_id
_entity_poly.type
_entity_poly.pdbx_seq_one_letter_code
_entity_poly.pdbx_strand_id
1 'polypeptide(L)'
;MACRDLDKAEGAQKEIMEESGNQNIVIRKLDLSDTKSIREFAEVINNEESAIHILINNAGIMMCPYSKTADGFEMQFGVNHLGNFLLTFLLIDLLKRSAPSRIIILSSMAHSWGTIALDDINSERNYHSRRAYGQSKLANILFTRTLAKKLKDTGVTAYAVHPGIVRTELKIHMNLRLLIMWKIVRPFTKTPVQGAQTTIFCAVEPELDKESGGYYSNCRPSRCTRAARDDEMAEKLWELSCKMLRIVWD
;
A
#
# COMPACT_ATOMS: atom_id res chain seq x y z
N MET A 1 0.72 14.87 2.59
CA MET A 1 -0.27 14.12 1.80
C MET A 1 0.21 14.02 0.36
N ALA A 2 0.50 12.80 -0.10
CA ALA A 2 0.93 12.54 -1.46
C ALA A 2 -0.28 12.07 -2.30
N CYS A 3 -0.70 12.88 -3.28
CA CYS A 3 -1.97 12.66 -3.99
C CYS A 3 -1.84 12.93 -5.48
N ARG A 4 -2.58 12.18 -6.29
CA ARG A 4 -2.61 12.37 -7.76
C ARG A 4 -3.51 13.53 -8.21
N ASP A 5 -4.48 13.92 -7.42
CA ASP A 5 -5.47 14.96 -7.75
C ASP A 5 -5.28 16.07 -6.71
N LEU A 6 -4.68 17.18 -7.14
CA LEU A 6 -4.27 18.25 -6.22
C LEU A 6 -5.49 19.05 -5.74
N ASP A 7 -6.41 19.38 -6.64
CA ASP A 7 -7.62 20.14 -6.29
C ASP A 7 -8.44 19.41 -5.21
N LYS A 8 -8.62 18.09 -5.34
CA LYS A 8 -9.28 17.29 -4.31
C LYS A 8 -8.48 17.21 -3.02
N ALA A 9 -7.16 17.10 -3.12
CA ALA A 9 -6.29 17.03 -1.95
C ALA A 9 -6.30 18.35 -1.17
N GLU A 10 -6.36 19.49 -1.84
CA GLU A 10 -6.42 20.84 -1.25
C GLU A 10 -7.74 21.05 -0.49
N GLY A 11 -8.85 20.56 -1.04
CA GLY A 11 -10.12 20.53 -0.32
C GLY A 11 -10.01 19.74 1.00
N ALA A 12 -9.54 18.50 0.93
CA ALA A 12 -9.37 17.66 2.12
C ALA A 12 -8.34 18.21 3.12
N GLN A 13 -7.26 18.83 2.64
CA GLN A 13 -6.27 19.47 3.50
C GLN A 13 -6.89 20.59 4.33
N LYS A 14 -7.70 21.46 3.73
CA LYS A 14 -8.41 22.52 4.45
C LYS A 14 -9.30 21.96 5.55
N GLU A 15 -10.11 20.96 5.23
CA GLU A 15 -10.97 20.29 6.21
C GLU A 15 -10.16 19.72 7.39
N ILE A 16 -9.05 19.02 7.12
CA ILE A 16 -8.21 18.45 8.19
C ILE A 16 -7.54 19.56 9.02
N MET A 17 -7.06 20.63 8.38
CA MET A 17 -6.46 21.77 9.10
C MET A 17 -7.47 22.47 10.01
N GLU A 18 -8.71 22.65 9.55
CA GLU A 18 -9.81 23.24 10.32
C GLU A 18 -10.22 22.36 11.50
N GLU A 19 -10.36 21.05 11.29
CA GLU A 19 -10.78 20.11 12.34
C GLU A 19 -9.68 19.86 13.39
N SER A 20 -8.41 19.76 12.96
CA SER A 20 -7.31 19.38 13.84
C SER A 20 -6.52 20.56 14.43
N GLY A 21 -6.66 21.76 13.83
CA GLY A 21 -5.81 22.91 14.13
C GLY A 21 -4.36 22.77 13.64
N ASN A 22 -3.98 21.62 13.05
CA ASN A 22 -2.62 21.37 12.59
C ASN A 22 -2.38 21.97 11.21
N GLN A 23 -1.56 23.03 11.16
CA GLN A 23 -1.19 23.70 9.90
C GLN A 23 -0.07 22.98 9.13
N ASN A 24 0.54 21.94 9.70
CA ASN A 24 1.67 21.21 9.09
C ASN A 24 1.19 20.08 8.17
N ILE A 25 0.22 20.37 7.31
CA ILE A 25 -0.27 19.42 6.30
C ILE A 25 0.18 19.95 4.95
N VAL A 26 1.08 19.22 4.30
CA VAL A 26 1.65 19.63 3.01
C VAL A 26 1.15 18.68 1.92
N ILE A 27 0.72 19.21 0.78
CA ILE A 27 0.35 18.42 -0.39
C ILE A 27 1.53 18.34 -1.36
N ARG A 28 1.72 17.16 -1.93
CA ARG A 28 2.67 16.90 -3.01
C ARG A 28 2.03 15.97 -4.04
N LYS A 29 2.27 16.23 -5.32
CA LYS A 29 1.76 15.42 -6.43
C LYS A 29 2.45 14.05 -6.43
N LEU A 30 1.65 12.98 -6.47
CA LEU A 30 2.16 11.62 -6.65
C LEU A 30 1.13 10.78 -7.40
N ASP A 31 1.50 10.26 -8.57
CA ASP A 31 0.73 9.24 -9.28
C ASP A 31 1.47 7.90 -9.25
N LEU A 32 0.94 6.94 -8.49
CA LEU A 32 1.52 5.59 -8.37
C LEU A 32 1.37 4.74 -9.65
N SER A 33 0.64 5.22 -10.66
CA SER A 33 0.52 4.58 -11.97
C SER A 33 1.57 5.07 -12.99
N ASP A 34 2.53 5.88 -12.55
CA ASP A 34 3.61 6.40 -13.40
C ASP A 34 4.94 6.40 -12.62
N THR A 35 5.89 5.56 -13.02
CA THR A 35 7.20 5.51 -12.34
C THR A 35 7.99 6.80 -12.44
N LYS A 36 7.75 7.64 -13.47
CA LYS A 36 8.35 8.97 -13.56
C LYS A 36 7.82 9.87 -12.45
N SER A 37 6.49 9.92 -12.26
CA SER A 37 5.88 10.68 -11.16
C SER A 37 6.39 10.23 -9.79
N ILE A 38 6.57 8.91 -9.59
CA ILE A 38 7.11 8.37 -8.34
C ILE A 38 8.55 8.83 -8.09
N ARG A 39 9.39 8.83 -9.13
CA ARG A 39 10.80 9.27 -9.04
C ARG A 39 10.90 10.76 -8.75
N GLU A 40 10.14 11.59 -9.46
CA GLU A 40 10.09 13.04 -9.24
C GLU A 40 9.63 13.36 -7.82
N PHE A 41 8.58 12.69 -7.34
CA PHE A 41 8.12 12.84 -5.96
C PHE A 41 9.22 12.46 -4.95
N ALA A 42 9.86 11.30 -5.12
CA ALA A 42 10.88 10.84 -4.19
C ALA A 42 12.14 11.71 -4.21
N GLU A 43 12.51 12.27 -5.36
CA GLU A 43 13.61 13.24 -5.47
C GLU A 43 13.31 14.51 -4.67
N VAL A 44 12.11 15.08 -4.83
CA VAL A 44 11.68 16.25 -4.05
C VAL A 44 11.74 15.96 -2.55
N ILE A 45 11.19 14.83 -2.10
CA ILE A 45 11.21 14.46 -0.67
C ILE A 45 12.63 14.25 -0.14
N ASN A 46 13.51 13.58 -0.89
CA ASN A 46 14.89 13.37 -0.47
C ASN A 46 15.71 14.68 -0.40
N ASN A 47 15.32 15.70 -1.15
CA ASN A 47 15.99 17.00 -1.17
C ASN A 47 15.43 17.99 -0.13
N GLU A 48 14.10 17.99 0.08
CA GLU A 48 13.42 18.98 0.92
C GLU A 48 13.24 18.51 2.37
N GLU A 49 13.04 17.21 2.59
CA GLU A 49 12.72 16.67 3.92
C GLU A 49 13.96 16.13 4.63
N SER A 50 14.15 16.55 5.88
CA SER A 50 15.27 16.09 6.70
C SER A 50 15.07 14.68 7.27
N ALA A 51 13.82 14.23 7.42
CA ALA A 51 13.48 12.95 8.01
C ALA A 51 12.11 12.40 7.54
N ILE A 52 11.99 11.08 7.49
CA ILE A 52 10.72 10.35 7.36
C ILE A 52 10.64 9.34 8.51
N HIS A 53 9.84 9.66 9.52
CA HIS A 53 9.61 8.73 10.64
C HIS A 53 8.54 7.68 10.30
N ILE A 54 7.59 8.01 9.43
CA ILE A 54 6.46 7.13 9.10
C ILE A 54 6.14 7.25 7.61
N LEU A 55 6.24 6.13 6.88
CA LEU A 55 5.74 6.00 5.51
C LEU A 55 4.49 5.12 5.51
N ILE A 56 3.37 5.64 5.00
CA ILE A 56 2.12 4.88 4.88
C ILE A 56 1.79 4.67 3.40
N ASN A 57 2.04 3.46 2.91
CA ASN A 57 1.66 2.98 1.58
C ASN A 57 0.15 2.62 1.58
N ASN A 58 -0.69 3.65 1.69
CA ASN A 58 -2.15 3.53 1.79
C ASN A 58 -2.85 3.50 0.43
N ALA A 59 -2.35 4.27 -0.53
CA ALA A 59 -3.02 4.49 -1.81
C ALA A 59 -3.23 3.17 -2.57
N GLY A 60 -4.39 3.05 -3.20
CA GLY A 60 -4.73 1.88 -3.96
C GLY A 60 -6.05 1.99 -4.73
N ILE A 61 -6.23 1.10 -5.69
CA ILE A 61 -7.43 0.96 -6.52
C ILE A 61 -7.96 -0.46 -6.44
N MET A 62 -9.24 -0.65 -6.75
CA MET A 62 -9.92 -1.92 -6.53
C MET A 62 -10.87 -2.27 -7.69
N MET A 63 -10.74 -3.51 -8.18
CA MET A 63 -11.69 -4.16 -9.10
C MET A 63 -11.99 -3.34 -10.36
N CYS A 64 -11.02 -2.58 -10.88
CA CYS A 64 -11.17 -1.84 -12.13
C CYS A 64 -11.22 -2.78 -13.34
N PRO A 65 -11.73 -2.32 -14.50
CA PRO A 65 -11.50 -2.99 -15.78
C PRO A 65 -10.01 -3.13 -16.07
N TYR A 66 -9.66 -4.06 -16.98
CA TYR A 66 -8.27 -4.21 -17.41
C TYR A 66 -7.78 -2.92 -18.06
N SER A 67 -6.67 -2.40 -17.56
CA SER A 67 -5.94 -1.28 -18.12
C SER A 67 -4.48 -1.38 -17.68
N LYS A 68 -3.63 -0.53 -18.25
CA LYS A 68 -2.20 -0.51 -17.95
C LYS A 68 -1.79 0.84 -17.37
N THR A 69 -0.80 0.81 -16.48
CA THR A 69 -0.07 1.99 -16.00
C THR A 69 0.70 2.67 -17.15
N ALA A 70 1.26 3.86 -16.93
CA ALA A 70 2.11 4.53 -17.94
C ALA A 70 3.29 3.64 -18.37
N ASP A 71 3.80 2.82 -17.45
CA ASP A 71 4.91 1.88 -17.67
C ASP A 71 4.48 0.52 -18.25
N GLY A 72 3.18 0.31 -18.50
CA GLY A 72 2.67 -0.91 -19.13
C GLY A 72 2.33 -2.07 -18.18
N PHE A 73 2.31 -1.85 -16.87
CA PHE A 73 1.91 -2.86 -15.88
C PHE A 73 0.40 -2.93 -15.73
N GLU A 74 -0.15 -4.10 -15.34
CA GLU A 74 -1.58 -4.19 -14.99
C GLU A 74 -1.93 -3.16 -13.92
N MET A 75 -3.00 -2.41 -14.12
CA MET A 75 -3.29 -1.21 -13.33
C MET A 75 -3.39 -1.47 -11.81
N GLN A 76 -4.03 -2.56 -11.37
CA GLN A 76 -4.15 -2.84 -9.93
C GLN A 76 -2.83 -3.32 -9.32
N PHE A 77 -2.07 -4.17 -9.99
CA PHE A 77 -0.76 -4.62 -9.54
C PHE A 77 0.27 -3.47 -9.57
N GLY A 78 0.26 -2.70 -10.65
CA GLY A 78 1.08 -1.51 -10.85
C GLY A 78 0.88 -0.48 -9.76
N VAL A 79 -0.36 -0.01 -9.54
CA VAL A 79 -0.65 1.02 -8.54
C VAL A 79 -0.50 0.51 -7.11
N ASN A 80 -1.12 -0.64 -6.78
CA ASN A 80 -1.21 -1.08 -5.39
C ASN A 80 0.11 -1.64 -4.85
N HIS A 81 0.91 -2.29 -5.71
CA HIS A 81 2.14 -2.99 -5.33
C HIS A 81 3.38 -2.32 -5.93
N LEU A 82 3.56 -2.33 -7.25
CA LEU A 82 4.82 -1.86 -7.87
C LEU A 82 5.12 -0.38 -7.59
N GLY A 83 4.10 0.48 -7.62
CA GLY A 83 4.25 1.91 -7.34
C GLY A 83 4.68 2.16 -5.90
N ASN A 84 4.02 1.50 -4.94
CA ASN A 84 4.40 1.58 -3.52
C ASN A 84 5.77 0.92 -3.25
N PHE A 85 6.10 -0.16 -3.96
CA PHE A 85 7.41 -0.82 -3.90
C PHE A 85 8.51 0.14 -4.34
N LEU A 86 8.35 0.78 -5.51
CA LEU A 86 9.31 1.76 -6.02
C LEU A 86 9.41 2.98 -5.10
N LEU A 87 8.29 3.51 -4.61
CA LEU A 87 8.30 4.63 -3.67
C LEU A 87 9.10 4.29 -2.41
N THR A 88 8.86 3.10 -1.84
CA THR A 88 9.57 2.64 -0.65
C THR A 88 11.06 2.47 -0.93
N PHE A 89 11.43 1.91 -2.08
CA PHE A 89 12.82 1.78 -2.51
C PHE A 89 13.53 3.13 -2.54
N LEU A 90 12.93 4.14 -3.19
CA LEU A 90 13.55 5.44 -3.40
C LEU A 90 13.66 6.28 -2.12
N LEU A 91 12.86 5.99 -1.10
CA LEU A 91 12.87 6.68 0.20
C LEU A 91 13.60 5.90 1.29
N ILE A 92 14.14 4.71 0.97
CA ILE A 92 14.60 3.76 1.99
C ILE A 92 15.78 4.29 2.81
N ASP A 93 16.70 5.01 2.19
CA ASP A 93 17.88 5.54 2.88
C ASP A 93 17.50 6.70 3.80
N LEU A 94 16.54 7.54 3.39
CA LEU A 94 16.00 8.58 4.27
C LEU A 94 15.27 7.97 5.46
N LEU A 95 14.48 6.91 5.26
CA LEU A 95 13.85 6.16 6.34
C LEU A 95 14.88 5.57 7.32
N LYS A 96 15.97 4.98 6.81
CA LYS A 96 17.07 4.44 7.64
C LYS A 96 17.79 5.54 8.43
N ARG A 97 18.09 6.69 7.81
CA ARG A 97 18.68 7.85 8.52
C ARG A 97 17.74 8.43 9.58
N SER A 98 16.43 8.25 9.40
CA SER A 98 15.39 8.72 10.32
C SER A 98 15.03 7.69 11.39
N ALA A 99 15.79 6.59 11.51
CA ALA A 99 15.50 5.54 12.48
C ALA A 99 15.47 6.09 13.92
N PRO A 100 14.50 5.67 14.77
CA PRO A 100 13.48 4.68 14.50
C PRO A 100 12.39 5.19 13.53
N SER A 101 12.10 4.40 12.49
CA SER A 101 11.06 4.74 11.51
C SER A 101 10.22 3.52 11.11
N ARG A 102 9.04 3.76 10.57
CA ARG A 102 8.02 2.72 10.31
C ARG A 102 7.45 2.82 8.90
N ILE A 103 7.25 1.66 8.27
CA ILE A 103 6.63 1.51 6.96
C ILE A 103 5.34 0.70 7.11
N ILE A 104 4.19 1.31 6.82
CA ILE A 104 2.88 0.68 6.95
C ILE A 104 2.30 0.46 5.56
N ILE A 105 2.04 -0.79 5.21
CA ILE A 105 1.65 -1.21 3.86
C ILE A 105 0.22 -1.74 3.91
N LEU A 106 -0.69 -1.08 3.18
CA LEU A 106 -2.11 -1.45 3.21
C LEU A 106 -2.39 -2.66 2.31
N SER A 107 -2.78 -3.75 2.95
CA SER A 107 -3.35 -4.96 2.35
C SER A 107 -4.88 -4.99 2.52
N SER A 108 -5.50 -6.16 2.41
CA SER A 108 -6.95 -6.38 2.55
C SER A 108 -7.24 -7.85 2.82
N MET A 109 -8.41 -8.19 3.36
CA MET A 109 -8.94 -9.55 3.34
C MET A 109 -9.01 -10.12 1.90
N ALA A 110 -9.10 -9.24 0.90
CA ALA A 110 -9.04 -9.59 -0.52
C ALA A 110 -7.74 -10.32 -0.92
N HIS A 111 -6.66 -10.28 -0.13
CA HIS A 111 -5.45 -11.07 -0.38
C HIS A 111 -5.73 -12.57 -0.52
N SER A 112 -6.84 -13.05 0.04
CA SER A 112 -7.32 -14.44 -0.07
C SER A 112 -8.01 -14.77 -1.40
N TRP A 113 -8.31 -13.78 -2.24
CA TRP A 113 -9.07 -13.94 -3.49
C TRP A 113 -8.19 -14.23 -4.71
N GLY A 114 -6.88 -14.09 -4.57
CA GLY A 114 -5.91 -14.24 -5.65
C GLY A 114 -4.69 -15.06 -5.21
N THR A 115 -3.85 -15.35 -6.19
CA THR A 115 -2.53 -15.96 -6.03
C THR A 115 -1.52 -15.10 -6.77
N ILE A 116 -0.22 -15.24 -6.49
CA ILE A 116 0.81 -14.61 -7.30
C ILE A 116 1.03 -15.47 -8.55
N ALA A 117 0.55 -15.00 -9.70
CA ALA A 117 0.77 -15.65 -10.99
C ALA A 117 2.06 -15.12 -11.63
N LEU A 118 3.23 -15.68 -11.25
CA LEU A 118 4.52 -15.19 -11.75
C LEU A 118 4.65 -15.24 -13.28
N ASP A 119 3.99 -16.21 -13.93
CA ASP A 119 4.01 -16.39 -15.38
C ASP A 119 3.03 -15.47 -16.14
N ASP A 120 2.07 -14.87 -15.44
CA ASP A 120 1.10 -13.91 -15.99
C ASP A 120 0.84 -12.79 -14.97
N ILE A 121 1.91 -12.18 -14.47
CA ILE A 121 1.82 -11.22 -13.35
C ILE A 121 0.95 -10.00 -13.71
N ASN A 122 0.94 -9.63 -14.99
CA ASN A 122 0.12 -8.57 -15.55
C ASN A 122 -1.27 -9.03 -16.00
N SER A 123 -1.66 -10.29 -15.76
CA SER A 123 -2.98 -10.84 -16.09
C SER A 123 -3.40 -10.60 -17.55
N GLU A 124 -2.45 -10.72 -18.49
CA GLU A 124 -2.67 -10.42 -19.91
C GLU A 124 -3.47 -11.53 -20.60
N ARG A 125 -3.43 -12.77 -20.08
CA ARG A 125 -4.13 -13.91 -20.69
C ARG A 125 -5.58 -13.99 -20.25
N ASN A 126 -5.84 -13.85 -18.94
CA ASN A 126 -7.17 -14.03 -18.35
C ASN A 126 -7.42 -13.03 -17.21
N TYR A 127 -7.77 -11.79 -17.56
CA TYR A 127 -8.07 -10.79 -16.55
C TYR A 127 -9.38 -11.07 -15.79
N HIS A 128 -9.29 -11.08 -14.46
CA HIS A 128 -10.46 -11.04 -13.59
C HIS A 128 -10.23 -10.02 -12.49
N SER A 129 -10.96 -8.90 -12.52
CA SER A 129 -10.73 -7.72 -11.67
C SER A 129 -10.62 -8.03 -10.16
N ARG A 130 -11.45 -8.95 -9.64
CA ARG A 130 -11.37 -9.43 -8.25
C ARG A 130 -10.07 -10.18 -7.93
N ARG A 131 -9.61 -11.05 -8.84
CA ARG A 131 -8.40 -11.85 -8.64
C ARG A 131 -7.15 -10.98 -8.75
N ALA A 132 -7.12 -10.05 -9.72
CA ALA A 132 -6.06 -9.06 -9.85
C ALA A 132 -5.94 -8.18 -8.59
N TYR A 133 -7.08 -7.72 -8.03
CA TYR A 133 -7.08 -7.02 -6.75
C TYR A 133 -6.54 -7.90 -5.60
N GLY A 134 -6.96 -9.17 -5.55
CA GLY A 134 -6.46 -10.10 -4.54
C GLY A 134 -4.96 -10.36 -4.67
N GLN A 135 -4.45 -10.51 -5.89
CA GLN A 135 -3.03 -10.64 -6.19
C GLN A 135 -2.26 -9.42 -5.70
N SER A 136 -2.72 -8.21 -5.98
CA SER A 136 -2.02 -6.99 -5.54
C SER A 136 -2.00 -6.84 -4.01
N LYS A 137 -3.09 -7.21 -3.31
CA LYS A 137 -3.13 -7.18 -1.85
C LYS A 137 -2.37 -8.32 -1.18
N LEU A 138 -2.25 -9.47 -1.83
CA LEU A 138 -1.34 -10.55 -1.42
C LEU A 138 0.12 -10.12 -1.59
N ALA A 139 0.45 -9.51 -2.73
CA ALA A 139 1.77 -8.97 -3.03
C ALA A 139 2.24 -7.98 -1.94
N ASN A 140 1.35 -7.12 -1.45
CA ASN A 140 1.66 -6.21 -0.35
C ASN A 140 2.06 -6.92 0.94
N ILE A 141 1.44 -8.07 1.29
CA ILE A 141 1.84 -8.83 2.50
C ILE A 141 3.20 -9.47 2.29
N LEU A 142 3.42 -10.11 1.14
CA LEU A 142 4.69 -10.74 0.79
C LEU A 142 5.83 -9.72 0.74
N PHE A 143 5.56 -8.53 0.18
CA PHE A 143 6.47 -7.39 0.18
C PHE A 143 6.89 -7.00 1.60
N THR A 144 5.93 -6.80 2.51
CA THR A 144 6.22 -6.47 3.91
C THR A 144 7.12 -7.51 4.56
N ARG A 145 6.89 -8.81 4.31
CA ARG A 145 7.70 -9.89 4.88
C ARG A 145 9.16 -9.83 4.43
N THR A 146 9.39 -9.71 3.12
CA THR A 146 10.76 -9.61 2.57
C THR A 146 11.43 -8.31 2.99
N LEU A 147 10.69 -7.20 2.98
CA LEU A 147 11.18 -5.89 3.41
C LEU A 147 11.64 -5.92 4.87
N ALA A 148 10.87 -6.52 5.77
CA ALA A 148 11.23 -6.65 7.18
C ALA A 148 12.52 -7.45 7.39
N LYS A 149 12.74 -8.51 6.61
CA LYS A 149 14.00 -9.27 6.65
C LYS A 149 15.19 -8.42 6.18
N LYS A 150 15.01 -7.65 5.11
CA LYS A 150 16.04 -6.78 4.54
C LYS A 150 16.36 -5.55 5.40
N LEU A 151 15.41 -5.08 6.20
CA LEU A 151 15.58 -3.95 7.13
C LEU A 151 15.98 -4.38 8.54
N LYS A 152 16.30 -5.66 8.73
CA LYS A 152 16.79 -6.14 10.01
C LYS A 152 18.03 -5.32 10.42
N ASP A 153 18.05 -4.92 11.69
CA ASP A 153 19.14 -4.16 12.32
C ASP A 153 19.36 -2.74 11.77
N THR A 154 18.47 -2.23 10.90
CA THR A 154 18.53 -0.83 10.41
C THR A 154 17.70 0.15 11.24
N GLY A 155 16.98 -0.32 12.25
CA GLY A 155 16.04 0.49 13.04
C GLY A 155 14.75 0.88 12.31
N VAL A 156 14.48 0.28 11.14
CA VAL A 156 13.25 0.52 10.36
C VAL A 156 12.36 -0.70 10.42
N THR A 157 11.10 -0.53 10.83
CA THR A 157 10.11 -1.61 10.93
C THR A 157 9.06 -1.53 9.82
N ALA A 158 8.49 -2.67 9.44
CA ALA A 158 7.49 -2.76 8.38
C ALA A 158 6.28 -3.61 8.79
N TYR A 159 5.06 -3.15 8.50
CA TYR A 159 3.82 -3.84 8.87
C TYR A 159 2.82 -3.87 7.72
N ALA A 160 2.19 -5.03 7.51
CA ALA A 160 1.09 -5.19 6.58
C ALA A 160 -0.24 -5.00 7.33
N VAL A 161 -1.09 -4.09 6.88
CA VAL A 161 -2.34 -3.75 7.58
C VAL A 161 -3.55 -4.10 6.74
N HIS A 162 -4.53 -4.77 7.34
CA HIS A 162 -5.89 -4.80 6.83
C HIS A 162 -6.78 -3.86 7.66
N PRO A 163 -7.37 -2.83 7.03
CA PRO A 163 -8.17 -1.85 7.76
C PRO A 163 -9.58 -2.37 8.14
N GLY A 164 -9.99 -3.54 7.67
CA GLY A 164 -11.39 -4.00 7.67
C GLY A 164 -12.11 -3.65 6.37
N ILE A 165 -13.42 -3.88 6.31
CA ILE A 165 -14.26 -3.47 5.17
C ILE A 165 -14.65 -1.99 5.38
N VAL A 166 -13.86 -1.06 4.88
CA VAL A 166 -14.08 0.39 5.11
C VAL A 166 -15.00 0.99 4.05
N ARG A 167 -15.91 1.87 4.46
CA ARG A 167 -16.72 2.70 3.54
C ARG A 167 -15.84 3.77 2.88
N THR A 168 -15.20 3.44 1.77
CA THR A 168 -14.41 4.38 0.96
C THR A 168 -15.08 4.63 -0.40
N GLU A 169 -14.59 5.62 -1.14
CA GLU A 169 -14.98 5.89 -2.53
C GLU A 169 -14.42 4.87 -3.54
N LEU A 170 -13.84 3.74 -3.10
CA LEU A 170 -13.36 2.63 -3.95
C LEU A 170 -14.46 1.92 -4.77
N LYS A 171 -15.61 2.56 -4.97
CA LYS A 171 -16.85 2.04 -5.57
C LYS A 171 -16.96 2.28 -7.07
N ILE A 172 -15.97 2.95 -7.68
CA ILE A 172 -16.10 3.58 -9.00
C ILE A 172 -16.28 2.56 -10.16
N HIS A 173 -15.95 1.27 -9.94
CA HIS A 173 -16.03 0.22 -10.97
C HIS A 173 -16.83 -1.03 -10.59
N MET A 174 -17.72 -0.95 -9.59
CA MET A 174 -18.51 -2.11 -9.17
C MET A 174 -19.68 -2.36 -10.11
N ASN A 175 -19.80 -3.58 -10.65
CA ASN A 175 -20.98 -3.96 -11.43
C ASN A 175 -22.25 -4.01 -10.56
N LEU A 176 -23.43 -4.04 -11.19
CA LEU A 176 -24.72 -3.96 -10.51
C LEU A 176 -24.93 -5.05 -9.44
N ARG A 177 -24.37 -6.26 -9.65
CA ARG A 177 -24.43 -7.37 -8.67
C ARG A 177 -23.57 -7.10 -7.43
N LEU A 178 -22.39 -6.51 -7.61
CA LEU A 178 -21.53 -6.09 -6.52
C LEU A 178 -22.16 -4.93 -5.74
N LEU A 179 -22.81 -3.97 -6.40
CA LEU A 179 -23.59 -2.90 -5.75
C LEU A 179 -24.71 -3.45 -4.84
N ILE A 180 -25.42 -4.48 -5.29
CA ILE A 180 -26.46 -5.17 -4.50
C ILE A 180 -25.83 -5.90 -3.31
N MET A 181 -24.73 -6.61 -3.51
CA MET A 181 -24.00 -7.27 -2.43
C MET A 181 -23.44 -6.26 -1.41
N TRP A 182 -23.01 -5.07 -1.85
CA TRP A 182 -22.57 -3.98 -0.98
C TRP A 182 -23.67 -3.41 -0.09
N LYS A 183 -24.93 -3.39 -0.54
CA LYS A 183 -26.07 -3.04 0.32
C LYS A 183 -26.28 -4.06 1.44
N ILE A 184 -25.94 -5.33 1.21
CA ILE A 184 -26.07 -6.43 2.17
C ILE A 184 -24.92 -6.44 3.18
N VAL A 185 -23.67 -6.13 2.78
CA VAL A 185 -22.52 -6.05 3.71
C VAL A 185 -22.41 -4.72 4.45
N ARG A 186 -23.19 -3.68 4.07
CA ARG A 186 -23.23 -2.34 4.69
C ARG A 186 -23.21 -2.33 6.24
N PRO A 187 -24.00 -3.14 6.97
CA PRO A 187 -23.96 -3.17 8.44
C PRO A 187 -22.65 -3.73 9.01
N PHE A 188 -21.84 -4.43 8.22
CA PHE A 188 -20.53 -4.97 8.60
C PHE A 188 -19.35 -4.12 8.09
N THR A 189 -19.63 -2.91 7.60
CA THR A 189 -18.60 -1.98 7.12
C THR A 189 -18.19 -0.97 8.20
N LYS A 190 -16.89 -0.68 8.27
CA LYS A 190 -16.30 0.32 9.14
C LYS A 190 -16.44 1.73 8.57
N THR A 191 -16.55 2.72 9.45
CA THR A 191 -16.33 4.13 9.09
C THR A 191 -14.86 4.36 8.69
N PRO A 192 -14.53 5.43 7.95
CA PRO A 192 -13.13 5.79 7.69
C PRO A 192 -12.30 5.90 8.98
N VAL A 193 -12.87 6.52 10.03
CA VAL A 193 -12.24 6.63 11.36
C VAL A 193 -11.91 5.24 11.94
N GLN A 194 -12.87 4.31 11.92
CA GLN A 194 -12.66 2.93 12.38
C GLN A 194 -11.68 2.15 11.48
N GLY A 195 -11.67 2.45 10.19
CA GLY A 195 -10.78 1.86 9.20
C GLY A 195 -9.32 2.28 9.41
N ALA A 196 -9.10 3.53 9.78
CA ALA A 196 -7.77 4.08 10.03
C ALA A 196 -7.10 3.52 11.30
N GLN A 197 -7.88 3.01 12.26
CA GLN A 197 -7.36 2.62 13.59
C GLN A 197 -6.20 1.64 13.54
N THR A 198 -6.26 0.60 12.71
CA THR A 198 -5.15 -0.37 12.64
C THR A 198 -3.92 0.21 11.96
N THR A 199 -4.09 1.09 10.97
CA THR A 199 -2.97 1.83 10.37
C THR A 199 -2.31 2.74 11.40
N ILE A 200 -3.12 3.49 12.16
CA ILE A 200 -2.63 4.38 13.24
C ILE A 200 -1.93 3.55 14.31
N PHE A 201 -2.54 2.45 14.78
CA PHE A 201 -1.93 1.53 15.73
C PHE A 201 -0.54 1.09 15.27
N CYS A 202 -0.39 0.58 14.05
CA CYS A 202 0.93 0.20 13.53
C CYS A 202 1.89 1.39 13.39
N ALA A 203 1.37 2.59 13.15
CA ALA A 203 2.16 3.80 13.00
C ALA A 203 2.69 4.35 14.34
N VAL A 204 1.98 4.18 15.46
CA VAL A 204 2.32 4.88 16.72
C VAL A 204 2.44 4.00 17.97
N GLU A 205 2.02 2.72 17.94
CA GLU A 205 2.09 1.85 19.13
C GLU A 205 3.55 1.54 19.51
N PRO A 206 4.04 1.94 20.70
CA PRO A 206 5.44 1.72 21.08
C PRO A 206 5.83 0.25 21.21
N GLU A 207 4.90 -0.63 21.62
CA GLU A 207 5.19 -2.07 21.76
C GLU A 207 5.63 -2.72 20.45
N LEU A 208 5.23 -2.15 19.31
CA LEU A 208 5.58 -2.67 17.99
C LEU A 208 7.02 -2.38 17.58
N ASP A 209 7.77 -1.49 18.24
CA ASP A 209 9.15 -1.17 17.84
C ASP A 209 10.10 -2.39 17.82
N LYS A 210 9.70 -3.49 18.46
CA LYS A 210 10.43 -4.76 18.53
C LYS A 210 9.96 -5.80 17.51
N GLU A 211 8.93 -5.49 16.73
CA GLU A 211 8.31 -6.39 15.76
C GLU A 211 8.42 -5.85 14.33
N SER A 212 8.50 -6.73 13.34
CA SER A 212 8.50 -6.34 11.92
C SER A 212 8.05 -7.50 11.05
N GLY A 213 7.47 -7.22 9.89
CA GLY A 213 7.00 -8.20 8.92
C GLY A 213 5.63 -8.83 9.23
N GLY A 214 4.97 -8.37 10.29
CA GLY A 214 3.68 -8.91 10.73
C GLY A 214 2.49 -8.41 9.90
N TYR A 215 1.38 -9.14 10.00
CA TYR A 215 0.08 -8.78 9.42
C TYR A 215 -0.91 -8.42 10.52
N TYR A 216 -1.53 -7.25 10.42
CA TYR A 216 -2.32 -6.64 11.48
C TYR A 216 -3.75 -6.35 11.03
N SER A 217 -4.69 -6.56 11.94
CA SER A 217 -6.11 -6.24 11.75
C SER A 217 -6.78 -6.01 13.10
N ASN A 218 -7.62 -4.98 13.20
CA ASN A 218 -8.29 -4.60 14.46
C ASN A 218 -7.28 -4.34 15.59
N CYS A 219 -6.21 -3.59 15.28
CA CYS A 219 -5.18 -3.16 16.23
C CYS A 219 -4.49 -4.30 16.99
N ARG A 220 -4.26 -5.43 16.31
CA ARG A 220 -3.53 -6.58 16.83
C ARG A 220 -2.94 -7.45 15.71
N PRO A 221 -1.92 -8.28 16.00
CA PRO A 221 -1.47 -9.32 15.09
C PRO A 221 -2.64 -10.21 14.65
N SER A 222 -2.67 -10.55 13.37
CA SER A 222 -3.73 -11.35 12.76
C SER A 222 -3.16 -12.42 11.85
N ARG A 223 -3.95 -13.47 11.58
CA ARG A 223 -3.57 -14.55 10.67
C ARG A 223 -3.91 -14.15 9.24
N CYS A 224 -2.93 -14.30 8.34
CA CYS A 224 -3.13 -14.24 6.89
C CYS A 224 -3.27 -15.65 6.27
N THR A 225 -3.45 -15.77 4.96
CA THR A 225 -3.49 -17.07 4.26
C THR A 225 -2.14 -17.79 4.29
N ARG A 226 -2.10 -19.09 3.96
CA ARG A 226 -0.85 -19.84 3.80
C ARG A 226 0.03 -19.23 2.69
N ALA A 227 -0.58 -18.83 1.58
CA ALA A 227 0.11 -18.17 0.48
C ALA A 227 0.77 -16.85 0.90
N ALA A 228 0.19 -16.11 1.84
CA ALA A 228 0.75 -14.87 2.38
C ALA A 228 1.90 -15.08 3.38
N ARG A 229 2.22 -16.33 3.73
CA ARG A 229 3.36 -16.72 4.59
C ARG A 229 4.42 -17.51 3.83
N ASP A 230 4.32 -17.56 2.50
CA ASP A 230 5.24 -18.28 1.64
C ASP A 230 6.46 -17.38 1.35
N ASP A 231 7.56 -17.65 2.06
CA ASP A 231 8.77 -16.84 1.95
C ASP A 231 9.50 -17.02 0.61
N GLU A 232 9.42 -18.21 0.01
CA GLU A 232 10.00 -18.47 -1.31
C GLU A 232 9.25 -17.67 -2.38
N MET A 233 7.91 -17.63 -2.30
CA MET A 233 7.12 -16.77 -3.18
C MET A 233 7.38 -15.28 -2.93
N ALA A 234 7.61 -14.89 -1.67
CA ALA A 234 7.93 -13.51 -1.34
C ALA A 234 9.25 -13.04 -1.96
N GLU A 235 10.27 -13.90 -1.98
CA GLU A 235 11.57 -13.65 -2.63
C GLU A 235 11.43 -13.59 -4.15
N LYS A 236 10.74 -14.56 -4.78
CA LYS A 236 10.48 -14.54 -6.23
C LYS A 236 9.71 -13.29 -6.67
N LEU A 237 8.71 -12.89 -5.91
CA LEU A 237 7.95 -11.67 -6.18
C LEU A 237 8.83 -10.41 -6.03
N TRP A 238 9.71 -10.38 -5.04
CA TRP A 238 10.66 -9.29 -4.84
C TRP A 238 11.58 -9.13 -6.03
N GLU A 239 12.24 -10.21 -6.46
CA GLU A 239 13.13 -10.22 -7.62
C GLU A 239 12.40 -9.79 -8.90
N LEU A 240 11.19 -10.32 -9.12
CA LEU A 240 10.35 -9.93 -10.24
C LEU A 240 10.00 -8.44 -10.19
N SER A 241 9.66 -7.91 -9.02
CA SER A 241 9.33 -6.47 -8.84
C SER A 241 10.54 -5.60 -9.16
N CYS A 242 11.73 -5.95 -8.65
CA CYS A 242 13.00 -5.28 -8.97
C CYS A 242 13.28 -5.31 -10.48
N LYS A 243 13.12 -6.47 -11.13
CA LYS A 243 13.32 -6.63 -12.58
C LYS A 243 12.34 -5.77 -13.39
N MET A 244 11.05 -5.78 -13.04
CA MET A 244 10.03 -5.00 -13.73
C MET A 244 10.28 -3.50 -13.61
N LEU A 245 10.74 -3.05 -12.44
CA LEU A 245 11.05 -1.64 -12.16
C LEU A 245 12.47 -1.23 -12.57
N ARG A 246 13.29 -2.17 -13.04
CA ARG A 246 14.69 -1.98 -13.43
C ARG A 246 15.52 -1.35 -12.31
N ILE A 247 15.35 -1.87 -11.09
CA ILE A 247 16.10 -1.43 -9.89
C ILE A 247 16.86 -2.60 -9.28
N VAL A 248 17.92 -2.28 -8.54
CA VAL A 248 18.68 -3.21 -7.72
C VAL A 248 18.45 -2.81 -6.26
N TRP A 249 17.91 -3.74 -5.47
CA TRP A 249 17.61 -3.52 -4.06
C TRP A 249 18.40 -4.49 -3.20
N ASP A 250 19.61 -4.05 -2.86
CA ASP A 250 20.52 -4.76 -1.97
C ASP A 250 19.95 -4.81 -0.54
#